data_AF-A0A819KFZ5-F1
#
_entry.id   AF-A0A819KFZ5-F1
#
_cell.length_a   1.000
_cell.length_b   1.000
_cell.length_c   1.000
_cell.angle_alpha   90.00
_cell.angle_beta   90.00
_cell.angle_gamma   90.00
#
_symmetry.space_group_name_H-M   'P 1'
#
loop_
_entity.id
_entity.type
_entity.pdbx_description
1 polymer ?
#
loop_
_entity_poly.entity_id
_entity_poly.type
_entity_poly.pdbx_seq_one_letter_code
_entity_poly.pdbx_strand_id
1 'polypeptide(L)'
;HDFRTRSKKFKDHNKATIYVAANYPQWQTFIINELKNIYQEKSSLPEAKTLASHFTNLKGIDAKYSKKIMPFVSYCQTLVNEANNNINILDRHLTFNEYEILNNNQQYIQQELELNELHIIKTDDAVTINNSEDITPGKPLIQFSV
;
A
#
# COMPACT_ATOMS: atom_id res chain seq x y z
N HIS A 1 -17.40 -0.52 -7.63
CA HIS A 1 -16.77 -0.65 -8.96
C HIS A 1 -16.52 -2.14 -9.16
N ASP A 2 -17.26 -2.75 -10.09
CA ASP A 2 -17.59 -4.17 -10.14
C ASP A 2 -16.40 -5.05 -10.59
N PHE A 3 -16.03 -6.07 -9.81
CA PHE A 3 -14.95 -7.03 -10.14
C PHE A 3 -15.27 -7.87 -11.38
N ARG A 4 -16.55 -8.06 -11.70
CA ARG A 4 -17.01 -8.93 -12.79
C ARG A 4 -16.67 -8.44 -14.19
N THR A 5 -16.53 -7.13 -14.39
CA THR A 5 -16.24 -6.56 -15.72
C THR A 5 -14.81 -6.85 -16.19
N ARG A 6 -13.90 -7.26 -15.29
CA ARG A 6 -12.52 -7.64 -15.65
C ARG A 6 -12.38 -9.09 -16.14
N SER A 7 -13.34 -9.97 -15.85
CA SER A 7 -13.28 -11.42 -16.17
C SER A 7 -13.02 -11.70 -17.67
N LYS A 8 -13.55 -10.88 -18.58
CA LYS A 8 -13.30 -11.02 -20.04
C LYS A 8 -11.86 -10.80 -20.49
N LYS A 9 -10.97 -10.24 -19.64
CA LYS A 9 -9.58 -9.89 -20.00
C LYS A 9 -8.54 -10.92 -19.54
N PHE A 10 -8.95 -11.98 -18.83
CA PHE A 10 -8.02 -12.95 -18.22
C PHE A 10 -7.87 -14.26 -18.99
N LYS A 11 -8.63 -14.44 -20.09
CA LYS A 11 -8.71 -15.72 -20.80
C LYS A 11 -7.38 -16.25 -21.37
N ASP A 12 -6.37 -15.38 -21.48
CA ASP A 12 -5.04 -15.73 -22.02
C ASP A 12 -3.96 -15.92 -20.92
N HIS A 13 -4.28 -15.72 -19.63
CA HIS A 13 -3.32 -15.87 -18.53
C HIS A 13 -3.69 -17.09 -17.70
N ASN A 14 -2.77 -18.02 -17.55
CA ASN A 14 -2.97 -19.27 -16.80
C ASN A 14 -2.34 -19.23 -15.40
N LYS A 15 -1.57 -18.18 -15.07
CA LYS A 15 -0.89 -18.03 -13.78
C LYS A 15 -1.07 -16.63 -13.21
N ALA A 16 -1.10 -16.52 -11.89
CA ALA A 16 -1.02 -15.23 -11.21
C ALA A 16 -0.12 -15.30 -9.97
N THR A 17 0.53 -14.17 -9.67
CA THR A 17 1.27 -13.96 -8.43
C THR A 17 0.72 -12.74 -7.70
N ILE A 18 0.29 -12.92 -6.46
CA ILE A 18 -0.16 -11.87 -5.55
C ILE A 18 0.97 -11.55 -4.59
N TYR A 19 1.40 -10.30 -4.58
CA TYR A 19 2.43 -9.82 -3.67
C TYR A 19 1.82 -9.01 -2.54
N VAL A 20 2.18 -9.37 -1.31
CA VAL A 20 1.62 -8.81 -0.08
C VAL A 20 2.75 -8.20 0.74
N ALA A 21 2.60 -6.94 1.12
CA ALA A 21 3.55 -6.27 2.00
C ALA A 21 3.10 -6.37 3.45
N ALA A 22 3.99 -6.82 4.34
CA ALA A 22 3.73 -6.82 5.78
C ALA A 22 3.92 -5.43 6.40
N ASN A 23 4.85 -4.66 5.83
CA ASN A 23 5.26 -3.35 6.32
C ASN A 23 5.20 -2.30 5.21
N TYR A 24 5.08 -1.04 5.59
CA TYR A 24 5.23 0.07 4.66
C TYR A 24 6.67 0.14 4.10
N PRO A 25 6.84 0.48 2.82
CA PRO A 25 8.16 0.80 2.27
C PRO A 25 8.85 1.93 3.04
N GLN A 26 10.19 1.92 3.09
CA GLN A 26 10.99 2.85 3.89
C GLN A 26 10.61 4.33 3.70
N TRP A 27 10.32 4.76 2.46
CA TRP A 27 9.94 6.15 2.16
C TRP A 27 8.57 6.53 2.75
N GLN A 28 7.62 5.58 2.82
CA GLN A 28 6.31 5.79 3.44
C GLN A 28 6.42 5.82 4.96
N THR A 29 7.22 4.91 5.53
CA THR A 29 7.54 4.90 6.97
C THR A 29 8.16 6.22 7.40
N PHE A 30 9.08 6.76 6.59
CA PHE A 30 9.68 8.07 6.84
C PHE A 30 8.63 9.19 6.86
N ILE A 31 7.72 9.23 5.88
CA ILE A 31 6.64 10.22 5.84
C ILE A 31 5.70 10.09 7.05
N ILE A 32 5.31 8.86 7.41
CA ILE A 32 4.45 8.61 8.59
C ILE A 32 5.11 9.13 9.87
N ASN A 33 6.39 8.87 10.05
CA ASN A 33 7.15 9.36 11.21
C ASN A 33 7.21 10.90 11.22
N GLU A 34 7.43 11.53 10.07
CA GLU A 34 7.45 12.99 9.99
C GLU A 34 6.08 13.61 10.29
N LEU A 35 4.99 13.01 9.80
CA LEU A 35 3.63 13.45 10.13
C LEU A 35 3.34 13.33 11.63
N LYS A 36 3.83 12.27 12.29
CA LYS A 36 3.72 12.13 13.75
C LYS A 36 4.49 13.20 14.49
N ASN A 37 5.72 13.52 14.06
CA ASN A 37 6.52 14.58 14.68
C ASN A 37 5.78 15.93 14.60
N ILE A 38 5.25 16.27 13.41
CA ILE A 38 4.45 17.49 13.23
C ILE A 38 3.20 17.48 14.13
N TYR A 39 2.53 16.33 14.24
CA TYR A 39 1.35 16.19 15.08
C TYR A 39 1.69 16.34 16.58
N GLN A 40 2.84 15.83 17.04
CA GLN A 40 3.29 15.99 18.42
C GLN A 40 3.52 17.46 18.78
N GLU A 41 4.03 18.27 17.85
CA GLU A 41 4.26 19.70 18.08
C GLU A 41 2.97 20.54 18.02
N LYS A 42 2.06 20.23 17.08
CA LYS A 42 0.90 21.08 16.76
C LYS A 42 -0.44 20.51 17.18
N SER A 43 -0.47 19.31 17.77
CA SER A 43 -1.67 18.53 18.12
C SER A 43 -2.68 18.37 16.98
N SER A 44 -2.25 18.59 15.74
CA SER A 44 -3.07 18.58 14.53
C SER A 44 -2.16 18.50 13.30
N LEU A 45 -2.66 17.91 12.21
CA LEU A 45 -1.96 17.94 10.92
C LEU A 45 -2.27 19.26 10.21
N PRO A 46 -1.25 20.04 9.78
CA PRO A 46 -1.44 21.27 9.02
C PRO A 46 -2.17 21.05 7.68
N GLU A 47 -2.61 22.14 7.07
CA GLU A 47 -3.19 22.10 5.73
C GLU A 47 -2.24 21.46 4.70
N ALA A 48 -2.83 20.83 3.67
CA ALA A 48 -2.09 20.17 2.60
C ALA A 48 -1.04 21.07 1.92
N LYS A 49 -1.27 22.40 1.85
CA LYS A 49 -0.30 23.36 1.32
C LYS A 49 0.96 23.47 2.17
N THR A 50 0.81 23.57 3.49
CA THR A 50 1.94 23.65 4.42
C THR A 50 2.73 22.35 4.41
N LEU A 51 2.04 21.20 4.38
CA LEU A 51 2.70 19.91 4.24
C LEU A 51 3.42 19.77 2.90
N ALA A 52 2.82 20.24 1.80
CA ALA A 52 3.47 20.23 0.49
C ALA A 52 4.79 21.01 0.51
N SER A 53 4.80 22.22 1.09
CA SER A 53 6.02 23.00 1.25
C SER A 53 7.03 22.32 2.17
N HIS A 54 6.59 21.66 3.25
CA HIS A 54 7.45 20.91 4.16
C HIS A 54 8.15 19.75 3.44
N PHE A 55 7.37 18.85 2.85
CA PHE A 55 7.89 17.65 2.19
C PHE A 55 8.68 17.93 0.92
N THR A 56 8.41 19.03 0.21
CA THR A 56 9.21 19.44 -0.95
C THR A 56 10.62 19.89 -0.55
N ASN A 57 10.77 20.49 0.64
CA ASN A 57 12.04 21.01 1.15
C ASN A 57 12.77 20.03 2.08
N LEU A 58 12.16 18.88 2.38
CA LEU A 58 12.66 17.94 3.36
C LEU A 58 13.86 17.15 2.81
N LYS A 59 15.02 17.35 3.42
CA LYS A 59 16.24 16.58 3.10
C LYS A 59 16.11 15.19 3.72
N GLY A 60 15.96 14.16 2.89
CA GLY A 60 15.85 12.77 3.36
C GLY A 60 14.95 11.88 2.51
N ILE A 61 14.12 12.47 1.63
CA ILE A 61 13.33 11.71 0.67
C ILE A 61 14.00 11.76 -0.70
N ASP A 62 14.22 10.60 -1.30
CA ASP A 62 14.75 10.48 -2.65
C ASP A 62 13.81 11.16 -3.67
N ALA A 63 14.38 11.96 -4.57
CA ALA A 63 13.65 12.70 -5.59
C ALA A 63 12.80 11.79 -6.49
N LYS A 64 13.14 10.49 -6.62
CA LYS A 64 12.31 9.52 -7.36
C LYS A 64 10.89 9.38 -6.78
N TYR A 65 10.69 9.65 -5.49
CA TYR A 65 9.39 9.57 -4.83
C TYR A 65 8.60 10.87 -4.86
N SER A 66 9.16 11.97 -5.35
CA SER A 66 8.54 13.31 -5.32
C SER A 66 7.08 13.34 -5.78
N LYS A 67 6.75 12.61 -6.85
CA LYS A 67 5.38 12.52 -7.38
C LYS A 67 4.43 11.66 -6.53
N LYS A 68 4.96 10.76 -5.69
CA LYS A 68 4.22 9.83 -4.82
C LYS A 68 3.99 10.39 -3.42
N ILE A 69 4.84 11.31 -2.95
CA ILE A 69 4.78 11.88 -1.59
C ILE A 69 3.42 12.55 -1.34
N MET A 70 3.02 13.50 -2.19
CA MET A 70 1.81 14.29 -1.91
C MET A 70 0.51 13.47 -1.93
N PRO A 71 0.29 12.56 -2.90
CA PRO A 71 -0.83 11.62 -2.84
C PRO A 71 -0.85 10.80 -1.55
N PHE A 72 0.32 10.36 -1.07
CA PHE A 72 0.43 9.57 0.16
C PHE A 72 0.15 10.40 1.42
N VAL A 73 0.69 11.61 1.51
CA VAL A 73 0.42 12.56 2.62
C VAL A 73 -1.08 12.87 2.71
N SER A 74 -1.73 13.14 1.57
CA SER A 74 -3.17 13.38 1.51
C SER A 74 -3.97 12.17 2.02
N TYR A 75 -3.57 10.96 1.61
CA TYR A 75 -4.17 9.73 2.13
C TYR A 75 -4.03 9.60 3.66
N CYS A 76 -2.83 9.85 4.20
CA CYS A 76 -2.61 9.85 5.65
C CYS A 76 -3.45 10.90 6.38
N GLN A 77 -3.58 12.12 5.83
CA GLN A 77 -4.43 13.16 6.41
C GLN A 77 -5.89 12.72 6.46
N THR A 78 -6.41 12.14 5.39
CA THR A 78 -7.78 11.61 5.35
C THR A 78 -7.99 10.55 6.43
N LEU A 79 -7.08 9.58 6.58
CA LEU A 79 -7.16 8.56 7.62
C LEU A 79 -7.20 9.16 9.03
N VAL A 80 -6.35 10.14 9.31
CA VAL A 80 -6.28 10.82 10.62
C VAL A 80 -7.57 11.59 10.90
N ASN A 81 -8.08 12.30 9.90
CA ASN A 81 -9.34 13.06 10.03
C ASN A 81 -10.54 12.13 10.26
N GLU A 82 -10.63 11.02 9.53
CA GLU A 82 -11.66 9.99 9.71
C GLU A 82 -11.57 9.29 11.07
N ALA A 83 -10.36 9.21 11.64
CA ALA A 83 -10.10 8.63 12.95
C ALA A 83 -10.20 9.65 14.10
N ASN A 84 -10.97 10.74 13.95
CA ASN A 84 -11.13 11.80 14.95
C ASN A 84 -9.80 12.42 15.39
N ASN A 85 -8.93 12.76 14.43
CA ASN A 85 -7.57 13.25 14.65
C ASN A 85 -6.65 12.29 15.41
N ASN A 86 -6.94 10.98 15.44
CA ASN A 86 -6.03 10.03 16.08
C ASN A 86 -4.83 9.71 15.17
N ILE A 87 -3.68 10.36 15.42
CA ILE A 87 -2.45 10.13 14.64
C ILE A 87 -1.94 8.68 14.70
N ASN A 88 -2.27 7.94 15.76
CA ASN A 88 -1.89 6.53 15.89
C ASN A 88 -2.62 5.63 14.89
N ILE A 89 -3.61 6.15 14.14
CA ILE A 89 -4.18 5.42 13.01
C ILE A 89 -3.12 5.10 11.94
N LEU A 90 -2.09 5.92 11.81
CA LEU A 90 -0.99 5.72 10.86
C LEU A 90 -0.05 4.58 11.29
N ASP A 91 -0.11 4.15 12.56
CA ASP A 91 0.57 2.95 13.06
C ASP A 91 -0.21 1.67 12.79
N ARG A 92 -1.45 1.76 12.30
CA ARG A 92 -2.22 0.56 11.98
C ARG A 92 -1.57 -0.17 10.81
N HIS A 93 -0.76 -1.16 11.17
CA HIS A 93 -0.71 -2.41 10.43
C HIS A 93 -2.14 -2.95 10.31
N LEU A 94 -2.41 -3.67 9.22
CA LEU A 94 -3.70 -4.37 9.10
C LEU A 94 -3.97 -5.15 10.38
N THR A 95 -5.19 -5.03 10.92
CA THR A 95 -5.60 -5.75 12.15
C THR A 95 -5.71 -7.26 11.92
N PHE A 96 -5.43 -7.72 10.71
CA PHE A 96 -5.50 -9.10 10.26
C PHE A 96 -4.30 -9.38 9.37
N ASN A 97 -3.87 -10.64 9.35
CA ASN A 97 -2.78 -11.09 8.49
C ASN A 97 -3.29 -11.29 7.05
N GLU A 98 -3.10 -10.28 6.20
CA GLU A 98 -3.54 -10.31 4.79
C GLU A 98 -2.98 -11.51 4.02
N TYR A 99 -1.72 -11.88 4.29
CA TYR A 99 -1.10 -13.04 3.68
C TYR A 99 -1.85 -14.34 4.06
N GLU A 100 -2.15 -14.53 5.34
CA GLU A 100 -2.91 -15.70 5.80
C GLU A 100 -4.33 -15.72 5.23
N ILE A 101 -5.01 -14.58 5.18
CA ILE A 101 -6.37 -14.51 4.60
C ILE A 101 -6.33 -14.92 3.13
N LEU A 102 -5.41 -14.37 2.34
CA LEU A 102 -5.30 -14.70 0.92
C LEU A 102 -4.93 -16.17 0.74
N ASN A 103 -4.02 -16.70 1.56
CA ASN A 103 -3.60 -18.10 1.50
C ASN A 103 -4.75 -19.06 1.85
N ASN A 104 -5.55 -18.73 2.87
CA ASN A 104 -6.73 -19.50 3.26
C ASN A 104 -7.82 -19.52 2.17
N ASN A 105 -7.87 -18.47 1.34
CA ASN A 105 -8.83 -18.35 0.24
C ASN A 105 -8.20 -18.64 -1.14
N GLN A 106 -6.96 -19.12 -1.19
CA GLN A 106 -6.21 -19.27 -2.44
C GLN A 106 -6.94 -20.16 -3.44
N GLN A 107 -7.46 -21.30 -2.99
CA GLN A 107 -8.18 -22.23 -3.86
C GLN A 107 -9.43 -21.59 -4.48
N TYR A 108 -10.19 -20.82 -3.70
CA TYR A 108 -11.36 -20.09 -4.20
C TYR A 108 -10.97 -19.04 -5.24
N ILE A 109 -9.94 -18.23 -4.93
CA ILE A 109 -9.44 -17.19 -5.85
C ILE A 109 -8.94 -17.82 -7.16
N GLN A 110 -8.22 -18.94 -7.07
CA GLN A 110 -7.72 -19.67 -8.23
C GLN A 110 -8.87 -20.20 -9.11
N GLN A 111 -9.91 -20.78 -8.51
CA GLN A 111 -11.07 -21.31 -9.23
C GLN A 111 -11.90 -20.20 -9.90
N GLU A 112 -12.19 -19.13 -9.17
CA GLU A 112 -12.98 -18.01 -9.70
C GLU A 112 -12.26 -17.23 -10.82
N LEU A 113 -10.93 -17.23 -10.80
CA LEU A 113 -10.12 -16.59 -11.85
C LEU A 113 -9.69 -17.57 -12.96
N GLU A 114 -10.12 -18.83 -12.90
CA GLU A 114 -9.79 -19.88 -13.88
C GLU A 114 -8.27 -20.04 -14.10
N LEU A 115 -7.46 -19.92 -13.02
CA LEU A 115 -6.01 -19.99 -13.08
C LEU A 115 -5.50 -21.42 -12.86
N ASN A 116 -4.48 -21.85 -13.62
CA ASN A 116 -3.77 -23.10 -13.39
C ASN A 116 -2.86 -23.03 -12.16
N GLU A 117 -2.27 -21.86 -11.90
CA GLU A 117 -1.34 -21.64 -10.78
C GLU A 117 -1.57 -20.27 -10.15
N LEU A 118 -1.61 -20.22 -8.82
CA LEU A 118 -1.70 -18.99 -8.05
C LEU A 118 -0.61 -19.02 -6.97
N HIS A 119 0.27 -18.02 -6.97
CA HIS A 119 1.27 -17.83 -5.92
C HIS A 119 0.92 -16.61 -5.08
N ILE A 120 1.10 -16.72 -3.77
CA ILE A 120 0.98 -15.61 -2.84
C ILE A 120 2.34 -15.46 -2.16
N ILE A 121 2.98 -14.31 -2.35
CA ILE A 121 4.37 -14.06 -1.94
C ILE A 121 4.41 -12.82 -1.06
N LYS A 122 5.15 -12.89 0.06
CA LYS A 122 5.44 -11.71 0.87
C LYS A 122 6.54 -10.89 0.20
N THR A 123 6.40 -9.57 0.17
CA THR A 123 7.42 -8.70 -0.43
C THR A 123 8.78 -8.81 0.24
N ASP A 124 8.79 -9.13 1.54
CA ASP A 124 10.03 -9.30 2.32
C ASP A 124 10.85 -10.51 1.84
N ASP A 125 10.19 -11.51 1.25
CA ASP A 125 10.80 -12.73 0.70
C ASP A 125 11.13 -12.59 -0.80
N ALA A 126 10.72 -11.50 -1.45
CA ALA A 126 10.82 -11.31 -2.89
C ALA A 126 11.87 -10.25 -3.25
N VAL A 127 13.09 -10.72 -3.52
CA VAL A 127 14.29 -9.87 -3.73
C VAL A 127 14.20 -8.97 -4.97
N THR A 128 13.25 -9.16 -5.89
CA THR A 128 13.22 -8.42 -7.17
C THR A 128 11.83 -8.33 -7.81
N ILE A 129 10.90 -7.62 -7.16
CA ILE A 129 9.63 -7.25 -7.81
C ILE A 129 9.77 -5.82 -8.35
N ASN A 130 9.63 -5.66 -9.67
CA ASN A 130 9.44 -4.34 -10.27
C ASN A 130 8.18 -3.70 -9.64
N ASN A 131 8.33 -2.52 -9.04
CA ASN A 131 7.29 -1.80 -8.29
C ASN A 131 7.02 -2.29 -6.86
N SER A 132 7.98 -2.95 -6.20
CA SER A 132 7.89 -3.27 -4.75
C SER A 132 7.54 -2.05 -3.88
N GLU A 133 7.94 -0.86 -4.31
CA GLU A 133 7.68 0.42 -3.65
C GLU A 133 6.19 0.85 -3.63
N ASP A 134 5.35 0.25 -4.48
CA ASP A 134 3.91 0.51 -4.57
C ASP A 134 3.07 -0.51 -3.81
N ILE A 135 3.69 -1.58 -3.30
CA ILE A 135 3.04 -2.62 -2.52
C ILE A 135 3.01 -2.17 -1.06
N THR A 136 1.82 -2.03 -0.50
CA THR A 136 1.62 -1.61 0.89
C THR A 136 0.59 -2.54 1.53
N PRO A 137 0.60 -2.71 2.88
CA PRO A 137 -0.46 -3.43 3.56
C PRO A 137 -1.85 -2.95 3.10
N GLY A 138 -2.72 -3.88 2.72
CA GLY A 138 -4.09 -3.60 2.25
C GLY A 138 -4.21 -3.16 0.79
N LYS A 139 -3.09 -3.08 0.06
CA LYS A 139 -3.02 -2.84 -1.39
C LYS A 139 -2.07 -3.85 -2.03
N PRO A 140 -2.49 -5.12 -2.17
CA PRO A 140 -1.66 -6.15 -2.76
C PRO A 140 -1.51 -5.91 -4.27
N LEU A 141 -0.34 -6.24 -4.81
CA LEU A 141 -0.07 -6.17 -6.25
C LEU A 141 -0.33 -7.54 -6.88
N ILE A 142 -1.11 -7.59 -7.96
CA ILE A 142 -1.39 -8.82 -8.69
C ILE A 142 -0.74 -8.75 -10.07
N GLN A 143 0.13 -9.72 -10.37
CA GLN A 143 0.75 -9.91 -11.68
C GLN A 143 0.20 -11.19 -12.33
N PHE A 144 -0.26 -11.08 -13.56
CA PHE A 144 -0.73 -12.22 -14.35
C PHE A 144 0.36 -12.61 -15.36
N SER A 145 0.49 -13.91 -15.62
CA SER A 145 1.40 -14.45 -16.64
C SER A 145 0.75 -15.62 -17.39
N VAL A 146 1.39 -15.97 -18.52
CA VAL A 146 1.07 -17.14 -19.36
C VAL A 146 1.93 -18.34 -18.94
#